data_AF-A0A8T2Y3C7-F1
#
_entry.id   AF-A0A8T2Y3C7-F1
#
_cell.length_a   1.000
_cell.length_b   1.000
_cell.length_c   1.000
_cell.angle_alpha   90.00
_cell.angle_beta   90.00
_cell.angle_gamma   90.00
#
_symmetry.space_group_name_H-M   'P 1'
#
loop_
_entity.id
_entity.type
_entity.pdbx_description
1 polymer ?
#
loop_
_entity_poly.entity_id
_entity_poly.type
_entity_poly.pdbx_seq_one_letter_code
_entity_poly.pdbx_strand_id
1 'polypeptide(L)'
;DPRWGRCYESYSEQPKVVEMMTEIIPGLQGDVPPHSRKDVPYVGGKDKVAACAKHFVGDGAPARALTRTILLLKMHANRYLGKTVLMDTLKFRGFVISNWEGVDRITYPPHSNYTESVLKGISAGIDMIMVPYNHTEFINTVTNLVNNNYTSMGRIDDAVRRILRVKFILGLFETPLADETLVDQLGSQAHRDLAREAVRKSLVLLKNGENADAP
;
A
#
# COMPACT_ATOMS: atom_id res chain seq x y z
N ASP A 1 -12.72 11.83 -9.00
CA ASP A 1 -13.64 11.78 -10.14
C ASP A 1 -14.45 10.49 -10.03
N PRO A 2 -15.78 10.56 -9.85
CA PRO A 2 -16.61 9.38 -9.58
C PRO A 2 -16.68 8.38 -10.74
N ARG A 3 -16.23 8.76 -11.94
CA ARG A 3 -16.11 7.84 -13.09
C ARG A 3 -15.00 6.81 -12.91
N TRP A 4 -14.11 7.01 -11.95
CA TRP A 4 -13.07 6.03 -11.63
C TRP A 4 -13.70 4.77 -11.01
N GLY A 5 -13.48 3.60 -11.61
CA GLY A 5 -14.10 2.34 -11.17
C GLY A 5 -13.73 1.86 -9.75
N ARG A 6 -12.81 2.57 -9.08
CA ARG A 6 -12.40 2.33 -7.69
C ARG A 6 -12.81 3.49 -6.77
N CYS A 7 -13.70 4.37 -7.20
CA CYS A 7 -14.09 5.55 -6.42
C CYS A 7 -14.67 5.18 -5.05
N TYR A 8 -15.34 4.03 -4.93
CA TYR A 8 -15.86 3.52 -3.65
C TYR A 8 -14.76 3.05 -2.68
N GLU A 9 -13.52 2.87 -3.14
CA GLU A 9 -12.36 2.57 -2.27
C GLU A 9 -11.77 3.85 -1.65
N SER A 10 -12.17 5.04 -2.11
CA SER A 10 -11.80 6.31 -1.49
C SER A 10 -12.86 6.73 -0.46
N TYR A 11 -12.42 7.11 0.74
CA TYR A 11 -13.32 7.63 1.78
C TYR A 11 -14.01 8.94 1.38
N SER A 12 -13.35 9.78 0.57
CA SER A 12 -13.88 11.07 0.16
C SER A 12 -13.13 11.65 -1.04
N GLU A 13 -13.73 12.64 -1.69
CA GLU A 13 -13.03 13.56 -2.59
C GLU A 13 -12.25 14.67 -1.83
N GLN A 14 -12.53 14.86 -0.53
CA GLN A 14 -11.85 15.83 0.32
C GLN A 14 -10.68 15.18 1.08
N PRO A 15 -9.42 15.62 0.86
CA PRO A 15 -8.25 14.99 1.49
C PRO A 15 -8.28 14.96 3.02
N LYS A 16 -8.88 15.98 3.66
CA LYS A 16 -9.02 16.02 5.13
C LYS A 16 -9.87 14.89 5.68
N VAL A 17 -10.90 14.47 4.95
CA VAL A 17 -11.72 13.32 5.36
C VAL A 17 -10.93 12.03 5.20
N VAL A 18 -10.16 11.89 4.12
CA VAL A 18 -9.27 10.74 3.94
C VAL A 18 -8.22 10.66 5.05
N GLU A 19 -7.65 11.80 5.47
CA GLU A 19 -6.71 11.89 6.58
C GLU A 19 -7.33 11.43 7.91
N MET A 20 -8.55 11.88 8.24
CA MET A 20 -9.26 11.43 9.45
C MET A 20 -9.56 9.93 9.45
N MET A 21 -9.75 9.32 8.27
CA MET A 21 -10.04 7.88 8.15
C MET A 21 -8.77 7.01 8.20
N THR A 22 -7.58 7.61 8.38
CA THR A 22 -6.35 6.85 8.58
C THR A 22 -6.32 6.09 9.90
N GLU A 23 -7.29 6.30 10.80
CA GLU A 23 -7.55 5.51 12.02
C GLU A 23 -7.74 4.00 11.77
N ILE A 24 -8.03 3.59 10.53
CA ILE A 24 -7.99 2.17 10.15
C ILE A 24 -6.58 1.56 10.37
N ILE A 25 -5.52 2.36 10.26
CA ILE A 25 -4.13 1.93 10.44
C ILE A 25 -3.88 1.46 11.88
N PRO A 26 -4.08 2.28 12.94
CA PRO A 26 -3.96 1.81 14.32
C PRO A 26 -5.04 0.76 14.68
N GLY A 27 -6.22 0.77 14.04
CA GLY A 27 -7.18 -0.33 14.20
C GLY A 27 -6.61 -1.70 13.80
N LEU A 28 -5.94 -1.76 12.65
CA LEU A 28 -5.29 -2.97 12.12
C LEU A 28 -3.97 -3.31 12.83
N GLN A 29 -3.13 -2.30 13.08
CA GLN A 29 -1.78 -2.47 13.62
C GLN A 29 -1.71 -2.44 15.14
N GLY A 30 -2.73 -1.93 15.83
CA GLY A 30 -2.65 -1.53 17.23
C GLY A 30 -2.12 -0.11 17.41
N ASP A 31 -2.43 0.49 18.56
CA ASP A 31 -1.99 1.84 18.89
C ASP A 31 -0.48 1.91 19.10
N VAL A 32 0.14 2.89 18.46
CA VAL A 32 1.57 3.17 18.62
C VAL A 32 1.81 3.72 20.03
N PRO A 33 2.73 3.12 20.83
CA PRO A 33 2.98 3.57 22.19
C PRO A 33 3.41 5.05 22.24
N PRO A 34 3.04 5.80 23.29
CA PRO A 34 3.50 7.17 23.48
C PRO A 34 5.03 7.28 23.38
N HIS A 35 5.52 8.38 22.82
CA HIS A 35 6.95 8.66 22.60
C HIS A 35 7.67 7.73 21.60
N SER A 36 6.95 6.87 20.88
CA SER A 36 7.53 6.10 19.77
C SER A 36 7.97 7.00 18.61
N ARG A 37 8.95 6.52 17.86
CA ARG A 37 9.48 7.21 16.68
C ARG A 37 8.49 7.09 15.51
N LYS A 38 7.98 8.23 15.02
CA LYS A 38 6.86 8.28 14.04
C LYS A 38 7.16 7.71 12.65
N ASP A 39 8.42 7.53 12.28
CA ASP A 39 8.81 7.05 10.94
C ASP A 39 9.07 5.53 10.89
N VAL A 40 8.94 4.83 12.01
CA VAL A 40 9.20 3.38 12.13
C VAL A 40 7.88 2.61 12.02
N PRO A 41 7.84 1.49 11.26
CA PRO A 41 6.66 0.63 11.22
C PRO A 41 6.34 0.07 12.62
N TYR A 42 5.07 -0.24 12.88
CA TYR A 42 4.61 -0.78 14.15
C TYR A 42 3.50 -1.81 13.92
N VAL A 43 3.51 -2.87 14.72
CA VAL A 43 2.41 -3.81 14.91
C VAL A 43 2.42 -4.25 16.38
N GLY A 44 1.30 -4.12 17.07
CA GLY A 44 1.17 -4.18 18.52
C GLY A 44 0.94 -5.56 19.11
N GLY A 45 1.07 -6.64 18.32
CA GLY A 45 0.89 -8.00 18.82
C GLY A 45 0.53 -9.01 17.73
N LYS A 46 0.45 -10.28 18.14
CA LYS A 46 0.14 -11.43 17.27
C LYS A 46 -1.31 -11.46 16.77
N ASP A 47 -2.20 -10.69 17.41
CA ASP A 47 -3.60 -10.49 17.06
C ASP A 47 -3.82 -9.25 16.15
N LYS A 48 -2.72 -8.61 15.71
CA LYS A 48 -2.70 -7.46 14.80
C LYS A 48 -2.05 -7.82 13.47
N VAL A 49 -2.24 -6.96 12.47
CA VAL A 49 -1.74 -7.17 11.11
C VAL A 49 -0.99 -5.96 10.59
N ALA A 50 -0.02 -6.16 9.71
CA ALA A 50 0.61 -5.05 8.99
C ALA A 50 -0.40 -4.40 8.04
N ALA A 51 -0.61 -3.09 8.17
CA ALA A 51 -1.44 -2.30 7.26
C ALA A 51 -0.64 -1.88 6.00
N CYS A 52 -1.36 -1.44 4.97
CA CYS A 52 -0.78 -0.93 3.73
C CYS A 52 -1.54 0.32 3.26
N ALA A 53 -0.87 1.47 3.27
CA ALA A 53 -1.38 2.68 2.63
C ALA A 53 -1.18 2.58 1.11
N LYS A 54 -2.27 2.63 0.33
CA LYS A 54 -2.25 2.43 -1.13
C LYS A 54 -3.28 3.32 -1.86
N HIS A 55 -3.06 3.67 -3.14
CA HIS A 55 -1.88 3.39 -3.96
C HIS A 55 -1.06 4.69 -4.10
N PHE A 56 0.17 4.68 -3.60
CA PHE A 56 1.04 5.86 -3.60
C PHE A 56 1.46 6.25 -5.03
N VAL A 57 1.15 7.44 -5.54
CA VAL A 57 0.21 8.44 -5.03
C VAL A 57 -0.59 9.03 -6.19
N GLY A 58 -1.80 9.50 -5.91
CA GLY A 58 -2.66 10.15 -6.90
C GLY A 58 -3.46 9.17 -7.76
N ASP A 59 -3.67 7.93 -7.30
CA ASP A 59 -4.49 6.92 -7.98
C ASP A 59 -5.94 7.37 -8.21
N GLY A 60 -6.51 8.17 -7.30
CA GLY A 60 -7.86 8.73 -7.44
C GLY A 60 -7.98 9.93 -8.41
N ALA A 61 -6.87 10.42 -8.97
CA ALA A 61 -6.89 11.53 -9.91
C ALA A 61 -7.24 11.05 -11.34
N PRO A 62 -8.03 11.81 -12.11
CA PRO A 62 -8.32 11.44 -13.49
C PRO A 62 -7.03 11.46 -14.34
N ALA A 63 -6.96 10.60 -15.35
CA ALA A 63 -5.77 10.45 -16.21
C ALA A 63 -5.25 11.77 -16.80
N ARG A 64 -6.15 12.73 -17.08
CA ARG A 64 -5.82 14.08 -17.57
C ARG A 64 -5.20 15.01 -16.52
N ALA A 65 -5.45 14.76 -15.22
CA ALA A 65 -4.84 15.50 -14.12
C ALA A 65 -3.46 14.94 -13.75
N LEU A 66 -3.32 13.61 -13.81
CA LEU A 66 -2.04 12.90 -13.61
C LEU A 66 -0.95 13.42 -14.56
N THR A 67 -1.25 13.59 -15.84
CA THR A 67 -0.28 14.11 -16.84
C THR A 67 0.11 15.57 -16.66
N ARG A 68 -0.64 16.36 -15.86
CA ARG A 68 -0.38 17.79 -15.64
C ARG A 68 0.32 18.10 -14.32
N THR A 69 0.34 17.18 -13.35
CA THR A 69 0.84 17.46 -11.98
C THR A 69 1.83 16.43 -11.44
N ILE A 70 1.73 15.17 -11.87
CA ILE A 70 2.72 14.13 -11.57
C ILE A 70 3.52 13.93 -12.86
N LEU A 71 4.84 14.13 -12.81
CA LEU A 71 5.77 13.93 -13.93
C LEU A 71 5.35 12.72 -14.78
N LEU A 72 5.47 12.80 -16.12
CA LEU A 72 5.07 11.81 -17.14
C LEU A 72 5.60 10.35 -16.95
N LEU A 73 6.29 10.09 -15.84
CA LEU A 73 6.81 8.80 -15.42
C LEU A 73 5.73 7.96 -14.72
N LYS A 74 5.71 6.66 -15.03
CA LYS A 74 4.95 5.67 -14.27
C LYS A 74 5.39 5.69 -12.80
N MET A 75 4.44 5.62 -11.86
CA MET A 75 4.73 5.65 -10.42
C MET A 75 5.72 4.58 -9.97
N HIS A 76 5.61 3.35 -10.50
CA HIS A 76 6.58 2.27 -10.24
C HIS A 76 8.01 2.55 -10.73
N ALA A 77 8.22 3.55 -11.59
CA ALA A 77 9.54 4.01 -12.04
C ALA A 77 9.89 5.41 -11.51
N ASN A 78 9.05 6.00 -10.65
CA ASN A 78 9.21 7.39 -10.20
C ASN A 78 10.09 7.48 -8.95
N ARG A 79 11.41 7.57 -9.17
CA ARG A 79 12.40 7.67 -8.09
C ARG A 79 12.24 8.92 -7.21
N TYR A 80 11.78 10.03 -7.76
CA TYR A 80 11.59 11.25 -6.97
C TYR A 80 10.49 11.03 -5.91
N LEU A 81 9.33 10.52 -6.31
CA LEU A 81 8.25 10.27 -5.36
C LEU A 81 8.55 9.07 -4.44
N GLY A 82 9.06 7.97 -4.99
CA GLY A 82 9.34 6.75 -4.23
C GLY A 82 10.51 6.89 -3.26
N LYS A 83 11.65 7.44 -3.69
CA LYS A 83 12.84 7.56 -2.85
C LYS A 83 12.92 8.92 -2.18
N THR A 84 12.90 10.01 -2.95
CA THR A 84 13.11 11.35 -2.38
C THR A 84 11.97 11.77 -1.48
N VAL A 85 10.72 11.68 -1.93
CA VAL A 85 9.58 12.11 -1.11
C VAL A 85 9.27 11.10 -0.02
N LEU A 86 8.93 9.86 -0.37
CA LEU A 86 8.47 8.87 0.61
C LEU A 86 9.57 8.44 1.60
N MET A 87 10.75 8.09 1.13
CA MET A 87 11.81 7.58 2.01
C MET A 87 12.66 8.67 2.63
N ASP A 88 13.09 9.67 1.86
CA ASP A 88 14.05 10.68 2.34
C ASP A 88 13.36 11.85 3.03
N THR A 89 12.20 12.33 2.53
CA THR A 89 11.47 13.46 3.13
C THR A 89 10.51 13.01 4.22
N LEU A 90 9.60 12.07 3.93
CA LEU A 90 8.65 11.54 4.90
C LEU A 90 9.27 10.51 5.86
N LYS A 91 10.55 10.16 5.63
CA LYS A 91 11.34 9.26 6.46
C LYS A 91 10.80 7.82 6.56
N PHE A 92 9.91 7.39 5.68
CA PHE A 92 9.27 6.07 5.75
C PHE A 92 10.29 4.93 5.92
N ARG A 93 10.19 4.16 7.01
CA ARG A 93 11.10 3.03 7.33
C ARG A 93 10.47 1.65 7.17
N GLY A 94 9.22 1.55 6.73
CA GLY A 94 8.64 0.29 6.26
C GLY A 94 9.25 -0.14 4.91
N PHE A 95 8.63 -1.13 4.27
CA PHE A 95 8.98 -1.55 2.92
C PHE A 95 7.91 -1.11 1.91
N VAL A 96 8.33 -0.78 0.70
CA VAL A 96 7.48 -0.41 -0.43
C VAL A 96 7.22 -1.65 -1.28
N ILE A 97 5.95 -1.97 -1.50
CA ILE A 97 5.54 -3.09 -2.33
C ILE A 97 4.94 -2.60 -3.65
N SER A 98 5.23 -3.29 -4.76
CA SER A 98 4.54 -3.01 -6.03
C SER A 98 3.09 -3.49 -5.98
N ASN A 99 2.22 -2.84 -6.76
CA ASN A 99 0.95 -3.46 -7.16
C ASN A 99 1.19 -4.72 -8.05
N TRP A 100 0.14 -5.51 -8.25
CA TRP A 100 0.11 -6.70 -9.11
C TRP A 100 0.60 -6.39 -10.51
N GLU A 101 1.69 -7.04 -10.94
CA GLU A 101 2.35 -6.81 -12.24
C GLU A 101 2.65 -5.33 -12.51
N GLY A 102 2.76 -4.51 -11.45
CA GLY A 102 2.92 -3.07 -11.61
C GLY A 102 4.25 -2.70 -12.25
N VAL A 103 5.27 -3.53 -12.02
CA VAL A 103 6.58 -3.42 -12.67
C VAL A 103 6.46 -3.76 -14.15
N ASP A 104 5.79 -4.84 -14.52
CA ASP A 104 5.55 -5.27 -15.90
C ASP A 104 4.88 -4.16 -16.72
N ARG A 105 3.99 -3.39 -16.10
CA ARG A 105 3.23 -2.29 -16.73
C ARG A 105 4.01 -0.96 -16.79
N ILE A 106 5.30 -0.97 -16.45
CA ILE A 106 6.20 0.17 -16.72
C ILE A 106 6.37 0.35 -18.23
N THR A 107 6.48 -0.74 -18.99
CA THR A 107 6.61 -0.71 -20.44
C THR A 107 5.26 -0.84 -21.15
N TYR A 108 5.24 -0.47 -22.43
CA TYR A 108 4.10 -0.73 -23.31
C TYR A 108 4.59 -1.41 -24.60
N PRO A 109 4.00 -2.56 -25.00
CA PRO A 109 3.08 -3.40 -24.23
C PRO A 109 3.65 -3.81 -22.87
N PRO A 110 2.80 -4.18 -21.88
CA PRO A 110 3.31 -4.68 -20.60
C PRO A 110 4.29 -5.83 -20.81
N HIS A 111 5.34 -5.88 -19.99
CA HIS A 111 6.38 -6.92 -20.00
C HIS A 111 7.27 -6.94 -21.26
N SER A 112 7.13 -5.99 -22.21
CA SER A 112 7.95 -5.94 -23.43
C SER A 112 9.45 -5.76 -23.20
N ASN A 113 9.84 -5.15 -22.06
CA ASN A 113 11.22 -5.13 -21.58
C ASN A 113 11.24 -5.32 -20.06
N TYR A 114 11.16 -6.59 -19.63
CA TYR A 114 11.04 -6.93 -18.22
C TYR A 114 12.31 -6.58 -17.42
N THR A 115 13.50 -6.81 -17.99
CA THR A 115 14.78 -6.44 -17.35
C THR A 115 14.85 -4.94 -17.03
N GLU A 116 14.47 -4.08 -17.98
CA GLU A 116 14.42 -2.64 -17.75
C GLU A 116 13.35 -2.26 -16.72
N SER A 117 12.19 -2.92 -16.76
CA SER A 117 11.10 -2.71 -15.80
C SER A 117 11.56 -3.01 -14.37
N VAL A 118 12.20 -4.16 -14.15
CA VAL A 118 12.74 -4.57 -12.85
C VAL A 118 13.80 -3.57 -12.37
N LEU A 119 14.74 -3.18 -13.24
CA LEU A 119 15.78 -2.20 -12.92
C LEU A 119 15.17 -0.85 -12.49
N LYS A 120 14.18 -0.35 -13.25
CA LYS A 120 13.47 0.90 -12.94
C LYS A 120 12.70 0.80 -11.63
N GLY A 121 12.00 -0.30 -11.39
CA GLY A 121 11.26 -0.57 -10.15
C GLY A 121 12.14 -0.53 -8.91
N ILE A 122 13.23 -1.29 -8.93
CA ILE A 122 14.19 -1.35 -7.81
C ILE A 122 14.86 0.02 -7.59
N SER A 123 15.25 0.69 -8.68
CA SER A 123 15.88 2.01 -8.64
C SER A 123 14.96 3.12 -8.14
N ALA A 124 13.64 2.96 -8.35
CA ALA A 124 12.62 3.87 -7.83
C ALA A 124 12.38 3.72 -6.32
N GLY A 125 12.92 2.67 -5.70
CA GLY A 125 12.76 2.40 -4.27
C GLY A 125 11.71 1.34 -3.95
N ILE A 126 11.26 0.53 -4.90
CA ILE A 126 10.44 -0.64 -4.56
C ILE A 126 11.33 -1.64 -3.83
N ASP A 127 10.85 -2.16 -2.70
CA ASP A 127 11.55 -3.11 -1.85
C ASP A 127 11.07 -4.55 -2.10
N MET A 128 9.77 -4.73 -2.34
CA MET A 128 9.14 -6.01 -2.64
C MET A 128 8.34 -5.93 -3.93
N ILE A 129 8.63 -6.80 -4.90
CA ILE A 129 7.91 -6.85 -6.17
C ILE A 129 6.89 -7.98 -6.11
N MET A 130 5.62 -7.62 -6.29
CA MET A 130 4.50 -8.55 -6.36
C MET A 130 4.47 -9.20 -7.75
N VAL A 131 5.28 -10.25 -7.90
CA VAL A 131 5.28 -11.13 -9.08
C VAL A 131 4.31 -12.29 -8.81
N PRO A 132 3.16 -12.36 -9.50
CA PRO A 132 2.14 -13.35 -9.18
C PRO A 132 2.41 -14.74 -9.76
N TYR A 133 3.21 -14.83 -10.83
CA TYR A 133 3.36 -16.06 -11.61
C TYR A 133 4.83 -16.45 -11.79
N ASN A 134 5.59 -15.69 -12.58
CA ASN A 134 6.95 -16.07 -13.01
C ASN A 134 8.05 -15.55 -12.07
N HIS A 135 8.06 -16.04 -10.82
CA HIS A 135 9.06 -15.65 -9.83
C HIS A 135 10.50 -16.03 -10.24
N THR A 136 10.69 -17.13 -10.98
CA THR A 136 12.01 -17.56 -11.46
C THR A 136 12.65 -16.54 -12.41
N GLU A 137 11.88 -16.00 -13.36
CA GLU A 137 12.37 -14.95 -14.25
C GLU A 137 12.75 -13.69 -13.47
N PHE A 138 11.92 -13.28 -12.51
CA PHE A 138 12.23 -12.15 -11.64
C PHE A 138 13.54 -12.35 -10.87
N ILE A 139 13.69 -13.49 -10.20
CA ILE A 139 14.90 -13.82 -9.42
C ILE A 139 16.14 -13.81 -10.31
N ASN A 140 16.07 -14.46 -11.49
CA ASN A 140 17.18 -14.47 -12.44
C ASN A 140 17.51 -13.06 -12.94
N THR A 141 16.50 -12.25 -13.23
CA THR A 141 16.66 -10.87 -13.68
C THR A 141 17.37 -10.01 -12.62
N VAL A 142 16.91 -10.04 -11.37
CA VAL A 142 17.55 -9.29 -10.28
C VAL A 142 18.99 -9.76 -10.06
N THR A 143 19.21 -11.07 -10.04
CA THR A 143 20.55 -11.67 -9.90
C THR A 143 21.48 -11.17 -11.01
N ASN A 144 21.02 -11.16 -12.25
CA ASN A 144 21.79 -10.65 -13.39
C ASN A 144 22.06 -9.15 -13.29
N LEU A 145 21.09 -8.34 -12.86
CA LEU A 145 21.29 -6.89 -12.66
C LEU A 145 22.34 -6.60 -11.61
N VAL A 146 22.40 -7.39 -10.53
CA VAL A 146 23.42 -7.28 -9.49
C VAL A 146 24.79 -7.74 -9.99
N ASN A 147 24.87 -8.94 -10.58
CA ASN A 147 26.13 -9.51 -11.07
C ASN A 147 26.82 -8.65 -12.15
N ASN A 148 26.02 -7.94 -12.95
CA ASN A 148 26.52 -7.05 -14.00
C ASN A 148 26.60 -5.58 -13.54
N ASN A 149 26.48 -5.30 -12.24
CA ASN A 149 26.59 -3.96 -11.64
C ASN A 149 25.57 -2.91 -12.14
N TYR A 150 24.45 -3.33 -12.71
CA TYR A 150 23.33 -2.43 -13.03
C TYR A 150 22.53 -2.02 -11.78
N THR A 151 22.60 -2.81 -10.72
CA THR A 151 22.04 -2.49 -9.40
C THR A 151 23.07 -2.81 -8.32
N SER A 152 23.24 -1.93 -7.34
CA SER A 152 24.21 -2.15 -6.26
C SER A 152 23.67 -3.10 -5.19
N MET A 153 24.57 -3.89 -4.59
CA MET A 153 24.25 -4.69 -3.40
C MET A 153 23.69 -3.83 -2.26
N GLY A 154 24.18 -2.60 -2.09
CA GLY A 154 23.63 -1.67 -1.10
C GLY A 154 22.14 -1.34 -1.31
N ARG A 155 21.64 -1.35 -2.55
CA ARG A 155 20.20 -1.19 -2.81
C ARG A 155 19.41 -2.43 -2.39
N ILE A 156 19.94 -3.62 -2.67
CA ILE A 156 19.37 -4.91 -2.26
C ILE A 156 19.34 -5.01 -0.73
N ASP A 157 20.44 -4.66 -0.06
CA ASP A 157 20.54 -4.67 1.40
C ASP A 157 19.54 -3.71 2.05
N ASP A 158 19.29 -2.53 1.48
CA ASP A 158 18.26 -1.62 1.98
C ASP A 158 16.86 -2.22 1.86
N ALA A 159 16.52 -2.80 0.71
CA ALA A 159 15.23 -3.45 0.48
C ALA A 159 15.01 -4.62 1.44
N VAL A 160 15.99 -5.52 1.55
CA VAL A 160 15.95 -6.68 2.45
C VAL A 160 15.87 -6.22 3.90
N ARG A 161 16.65 -5.22 4.32
CA ARG A 161 16.60 -4.68 5.69
C ARG A 161 15.21 -4.13 6.03
N ARG A 162 14.52 -3.46 5.10
CA ARG A 162 13.15 -2.96 5.31
C ARG A 162 12.13 -4.09 5.43
N ILE A 163 12.24 -5.12 4.58
CA ILE A 163 11.37 -6.31 4.65
C ILE A 163 11.59 -7.03 5.98
N LEU A 164 12.84 -7.33 6.33
CA LEU A 164 13.18 -8.03 7.58
C LEU A 164 12.76 -7.21 8.80
N ARG A 165 12.96 -5.88 8.81
CA ARG A 165 12.49 -5.00 9.88
C ARG A 165 11.00 -5.20 10.16
N VAL A 166 10.16 -5.17 9.12
CA VAL A 166 8.71 -5.35 9.29
C VAL A 166 8.38 -6.77 9.75
N LYS A 167 9.08 -7.80 9.23
CA LYS A 167 8.87 -9.19 9.68
C LYS A 167 9.23 -9.42 11.15
N PHE A 168 10.33 -8.83 11.64
CA PHE A 168 10.70 -8.87 13.06
C PHE A 168 9.70 -8.11 13.93
N ILE A 169 9.25 -6.92 13.50
CA ILE A 169 8.25 -6.14 14.25
C ILE A 169 6.90 -6.87 14.33
N LEU A 170 6.53 -7.60 13.28
CA LEU A 170 5.36 -8.47 13.27
C LEU A 170 5.48 -9.69 14.19
N GLY A 171 6.67 -10.00 14.71
CA GLY A 171 6.91 -11.23 15.46
C GLY A 171 6.85 -12.49 14.60
N LEU A 172 7.01 -12.38 13.27
CA LEU A 172 6.91 -13.55 12.36
C LEU A 172 8.04 -14.57 12.56
N PHE A 173 9.13 -14.19 13.22
CA PHE A 173 10.21 -15.12 13.56
C PHE A 173 9.90 -15.90 14.85
N GLU A 174 9.13 -15.30 15.76
CA GLU A 174 8.71 -15.88 17.03
C GLU A 174 7.44 -16.71 16.89
N THR A 175 6.45 -16.22 16.13
CA THR A 175 5.16 -16.88 15.90
C THR A 175 4.85 -16.91 14.39
N PRO A 176 5.48 -17.82 13.62
CA PRO A 176 5.33 -17.88 12.16
C PRO A 176 4.03 -18.55 11.71
N LEU A 177 3.38 -19.31 12.59
CA LEU A 177 2.20 -20.12 12.28
C LEU A 177 0.93 -19.45 12.80
N ALA A 178 -0.20 -19.81 12.17
CA ALA A 178 -1.51 -19.32 12.57
C ALA A 178 -1.86 -19.76 14.01
N ASP A 179 -2.56 -18.88 14.72
CA ASP A 179 -3.18 -19.19 16.00
C ASP A 179 -4.59 -19.74 15.75
N GLU A 180 -4.74 -21.06 15.81
CA GLU A 180 -6.01 -21.74 15.52
C GLU A 180 -7.13 -21.35 16.50
N THR A 181 -6.80 -20.79 17.68
CA THR A 181 -7.81 -20.31 18.64
C THR A 181 -8.57 -19.07 18.15
N LEU A 182 -8.08 -18.41 17.09
CA LEU A 182 -8.72 -17.23 16.50
C LEU A 182 -9.77 -17.56 15.44
N VAL A 183 -10.01 -18.84 15.12
CA VAL A 183 -10.96 -19.25 14.07
C VAL A 183 -12.36 -18.68 14.30
N ASP A 184 -12.81 -18.60 15.56
CA ASP A 184 -14.13 -18.10 15.94
C ASP A 184 -14.27 -16.57 15.79
N GLN A 185 -13.17 -15.86 15.52
CA GLN A 185 -13.22 -14.43 15.17
C GLN A 185 -13.82 -14.20 13.78
N LEU A 186 -13.70 -15.18 12.87
CA LEU A 186 -14.23 -15.06 11.51
C LEU A 186 -15.76 -15.00 11.54
N GLY A 187 -16.30 -13.81 11.23
CA GLY A 187 -17.74 -13.62 11.16
C GLY A 187 -18.44 -13.67 12.53
N SER A 188 -17.72 -13.35 13.61
CA SER A 188 -18.26 -13.25 14.97
C SER A 188 -19.44 -12.28 15.05
N GLN A 189 -20.37 -12.51 15.98
CA GLN A 189 -21.55 -11.65 16.13
C GLN A 189 -21.17 -10.21 16.47
N ALA A 190 -20.16 -10.01 17.33
CA ALA A 190 -19.66 -8.69 17.69
C ALA A 190 -19.17 -7.90 16.46
N HIS A 191 -18.47 -8.55 15.52
CA HIS A 191 -18.05 -7.90 14.28
C HIS A 191 -19.24 -7.59 13.34
N ARG A 192 -20.25 -8.46 13.29
CA ARG A 192 -21.48 -8.23 12.51
C ARG A 192 -22.30 -7.07 13.07
N ASP A 193 -22.36 -6.92 14.39
CA ASP A 193 -23.06 -5.82 15.05
C ASP A 193 -22.37 -4.49 14.77
N LEU A 194 -21.03 -4.45 14.86
CA LEU A 194 -20.24 -3.28 14.47
C LEU A 194 -20.43 -2.94 12.98
N ALA A 195 -20.41 -3.95 12.10
CA ALA A 195 -20.66 -3.75 10.68
C ALA A 195 -22.08 -3.21 10.41
N ARG A 196 -23.08 -3.74 11.12
CA ARG A 196 -24.47 -3.26 11.04
C ARG A 196 -24.58 -1.80 11.48
N GLU A 197 -23.88 -1.42 12.54
CA GLU A 197 -23.80 -0.03 12.98
C GLU A 197 -23.15 0.87 11.92
N ALA A 198 -22.02 0.45 11.34
CA ALA A 198 -21.32 1.19 10.30
C ALA A 198 -22.20 1.41 9.05
N VAL A 199 -22.89 0.36 8.59
CA VAL A 199 -23.84 0.45 7.46
C VAL A 199 -24.98 1.41 7.76
N ARG A 200 -25.57 1.36 8.96
CA ARG A 200 -26.61 2.31 9.37
C ARG A 200 -26.09 3.75 9.36
N LYS A 201 -24.87 3.97 9.86
CA LYS A 201 -24.23 5.29 9.93
C LYS A 201 -23.75 5.81 8.58
N SER A 202 -23.56 4.95 7.57
CA SER A 202 -23.16 5.37 6.22
C SER A 202 -24.33 5.81 5.33
N LEU A 203 -25.58 5.62 5.78
CA LEU A 203 -26.75 5.98 4.98
C LEU A 203 -26.87 7.51 4.84
N VAL A 204 -26.99 7.97 3.60
CA VAL A 204 -27.32 9.37 3.28
C VAL A 204 -28.79 9.41 2.85
N LEU A 205 -29.65 9.96 3.70
CA LEU A 205 -31.06 10.18 3.37
C LEU A 205 -31.15 11.35 2.38
N LEU A 206 -31.39 11.03 1.10
CA LEU A 206 -31.44 12.05 0.05
C LEU A 206 -32.80 12.77 -0.02
N LYS A 207 -33.89 12.09 0.35
CA LYS A 207 -35.26 12.61 0.32
C LYS A 207 -36.15 11.80 1.26
N ASN A 208 -37.09 12.46 1.96
CA ASN A 208 -38.09 11.81 2.81
C ASN A 208 -39.45 12.53 2.70
N GLY A 209 -40.07 12.43 1.52
CA GLY A 209 -41.32 13.11 1.17
C GLY A 209 -41.45 13.30 -0.34
N GLU A 210 -42.65 13.61 -0.84
CA GLU A 210 -42.88 13.81 -2.27
C GLU A 210 -42.51 15.23 -2.75
N ASN A 211 -42.73 16.26 -1.92
CA ASN A 211 -42.45 17.65 -2.25
C ASN A 211 -41.12 18.13 -1.64
N ALA A 212 -40.33 18.89 -2.40
CA ALA A 212 -39.10 19.52 -1.91
C ALA A 212 -39.37 20.82 -1.11
N ASP A 213 -40.56 21.39 -1.25
CA ASP A 213 -40.92 22.72 -0.74
C ASP A 213 -41.94 22.70 0.41
N ALA A 214 -42.42 21.52 0.82
CA ALA A 214 -43.32 21.38 1.97
C ALA A 214 -42.86 20.19 2.83
N PRO A 215 -42.79 20.35 4.16
CA PRO A 215 -42.28 19.33 5.08
C PRO A 215 -43.12 18.05 5.07
#